data_AF-A0A7Y8L2V6-F1
#
_entry.id   AF-A0A7Y8L2V6-F1
#
_cell.length_a   1.000
_cell.length_b   1.000
_cell.length_c   1.000
_cell.angle_alpha   90.00
_cell.angle_beta   90.00
_cell.angle_gamma   90.00
#
_symmetry.space_group_name_H-M   'P 1'
#
loop_
_entity.id
_entity.type
_entity.pdbx_description
1 polymer ?
#
loop_
_entity_poly.entity_id
_entity_poly.type
_entity_poly.pdbx_seq_one_letter_code
_entity_poly.pdbx_strand_id
1 'polypeptide(L)'
;MSSYTTNYWAPKRVGGGYEPDGSLTQDGSNMPDYVTLCTDCHNTTTTINSTRLGRNLYKINWGTNGDFHGGRQRIDNGGDFSETGEWGDLIEPYKVSGSYPRANYVLSCTDCHEPHGSQNEFLLRRTLNGVQKDVISGNGLWYYWCQACHSLTGHSVPLSPTTNCFQGGACHRHCDGTACSSNNLF
;
A
#
# COMPACT_ATOMS: atom_id res chain seq x y z
N MET A 1 12.39 -11.08 1.65
CA MET A 1 11.14 -11.14 2.45
C MET A 1 11.16 -12.24 3.51
N SER A 2 12.33 -12.65 4.03
CA SER A 2 12.49 -13.83 4.88
C SER A 2 11.57 -13.87 6.10
N SER A 3 11.26 -12.72 6.71
CA SER A 3 10.43 -12.63 7.92
C SER A 3 8.92 -12.72 7.63
N TYR A 4 8.53 -12.60 6.37
CA TYR A 4 7.13 -12.47 5.93
C TYR A 4 6.78 -13.37 4.75
N THR A 5 7.68 -14.27 4.31
CA THR A 5 7.51 -15.10 3.10
C THR A 5 6.22 -15.90 3.09
N THR A 6 5.77 -16.38 4.25
CA THR A 6 4.52 -17.15 4.40
C THR A 6 3.26 -16.35 4.09
N ASN A 7 3.30 -15.03 4.24
CA ASN A 7 2.17 -14.13 3.98
C ASN A 7 2.40 -13.22 2.76
N TYR A 8 3.64 -13.09 2.29
CA TYR A 8 3.97 -12.32 1.10
C TYR A 8 3.42 -12.95 -0.17
N TRP A 9 2.87 -12.11 -1.05
CA TRP A 9 2.42 -12.54 -2.36
C TRP A 9 2.84 -11.54 -3.41
N ALA A 10 3.64 -11.98 -4.38
CA ALA A 10 4.20 -11.09 -5.38
C ALA A 10 3.13 -10.54 -6.35
N PRO A 11 3.19 -9.25 -6.71
CA PRO A 11 2.40 -8.70 -7.80
C PRO A 11 2.85 -9.30 -9.13
N LYS A 12 1.96 -9.30 -10.13
CA LYS A 12 2.32 -9.65 -11.50
C LYS A 12 3.36 -8.66 -12.05
N ARG A 13 4.28 -9.16 -12.87
CA ARG A 13 5.23 -8.33 -13.62
C ARG A 13 4.66 -7.98 -15.00
N VAL A 14 5.00 -6.79 -15.50
CA VAL A 14 4.68 -6.40 -16.89
C VAL A 14 5.42 -7.34 -17.85
N GLY A 15 4.69 -7.94 -18.79
CA GLY A 15 5.25 -8.90 -19.76
C GLY A 15 5.30 -10.35 -19.27
N GLY A 16 4.71 -10.66 -18.10
CA GLY A 16 4.53 -12.02 -17.61
C GLY A 16 5.37 -12.36 -16.38
N GLY A 17 4.95 -13.41 -15.67
CA GLY A 17 5.52 -13.81 -14.38
C GLY A 17 5.15 -12.87 -13.24
N TYR A 18 5.95 -12.93 -12.17
CA TYR A 18 5.78 -12.14 -10.95
C TYR A 18 7.00 -11.27 -10.68
N GLU A 19 6.79 -10.16 -9.97
CA GLU A 19 7.88 -9.31 -9.51
C GLU A 19 8.72 -10.03 -8.43
N PRO A 20 10.02 -9.71 -8.30
CA PRO A 20 10.77 -8.74 -9.10
C PRO A 20 11.42 -9.33 -10.37
N ASP A 21 11.62 -10.64 -10.43
CA ASP A 21 12.52 -11.28 -11.40
C ASP A 21 11.82 -11.88 -12.64
N GLY A 22 10.49 -11.84 -12.68
CA GLY A 22 9.70 -12.44 -13.75
C GLY A 22 9.54 -13.95 -13.65
N SER A 23 9.98 -14.56 -12.54
CA SER A 23 9.75 -15.99 -12.28
C SER A 23 8.29 -16.27 -11.90
N LEU A 24 7.98 -17.55 -11.67
CA LEU A 24 6.68 -17.97 -11.11
C LEU A 24 6.69 -17.96 -9.56
N THR A 25 7.78 -17.52 -8.94
CA THR A 25 7.92 -17.43 -7.49
C THR A 25 7.09 -16.28 -6.95
N GLN A 26 6.23 -16.56 -5.98
CA GLN A 26 5.30 -15.56 -5.40
C GLN A 26 5.51 -15.32 -3.91
N ASP A 27 6.32 -16.15 -3.24
CA ASP A 27 6.50 -16.14 -1.79
C ASP A 27 7.64 -15.21 -1.32
N GLY A 28 8.31 -14.53 -2.25
CA GLY A 28 9.36 -13.55 -1.95
C GLY A 28 10.66 -14.19 -1.47
N SER A 29 10.84 -15.50 -1.65
CA SER A 29 12.10 -16.21 -1.39
C SER A 29 13.25 -15.72 -2.30
N ASN A 30 12.91 -15.12 -3.44
CA ASN A 30 13.82 -14.57 -4.44
C ASN A 30 14.12 -13.07 -4.26
N MET A 31 13.72 -12.45 -3.14
CA MET A 31 13.95 -11.02 -2.92
C MET A 31 14.48 -10.68 -1.52
N PRO A 32 15.25 -9.59 -1.36
CA PRO A 32 15.66 -9.07 -0.06
C PRO A 32 14.48 -8.76 0.87
N ASP A 33 14.72 -8.72 2.17
CA ASP A 33 13.72 -8.32 3.17
C ASP A 33 13.64 -6.78 3.27
N TYR A 34 13.05 -6.17 2.24
CA TYR A 34 12.89 -4.72 2.20
C TYR A 34 11.95 -4.19 3.27
N VAL A 35 11.01 -5.02 3.77
CA VAL A 35 10.16 -4.62 4.90
C VAL A 35 11.02 -4.38 6.13
N THR A 36 11.89 -5.33 6.51
CA THR A 36 12.82 -5.13 7.63
C THR A 36 13.70 -3.90 7.41
N LEU A 37 14.34 -3.79 6.24
CA LEU A 37 15.20 -2.65 5.94
C LEU A 37 14.50 -1.30 6.05
N CYS A 38 13.28 -1.18 5.50
CA CYS A 38 12.54 0.07 5.52
C CYS A 38 12.00 0.39 6.91
N THR A 39 11.53 -0.62 7.65
CA THR A 39 10.94 -0.42 8.98
C THR A 39 11.95 -0.18 10.09
N ASP A 40 13.26 -0.41 9.86
CA ASP A 40 14.31 0.06 10.76
C ASP A 40 14.25 1.58 11.00
N CYS A 41 13.88 2.35 9.96
CA CYS A 41 13.68 3.80 10.05
C CYS A 41 12.20 4.19 10.11
N HIS A 42 11.35 3.50 9.33
CA HIS A 42 9.91 3.75 9.26
C HIS A 42 9.14 2.85 10.23
N ASN A 43 9.19 3.19 11.51
CA ASN A 43 8.44 2.47 12.56
C ASN A 43 7.67 3.44 13.47
N THR A 44 6.92 2.90 14.41
CA THR A 44 6.03 3.69 15.29
C THR A 44 6.77 4.49 16.37
N THR A 45 8.00 4.10 16.70
CA THR A 45 8.74 4.66 17.85
C THR A 45 9.80 5.66 17.43
N THR A 46 10.43 5.43 16.27
CA THR A 46 11.58 6.19 15.80
C THR A 46 11.12 7.48 15.11
N THR A 47 11.70 8.60 15.52
CA THR A 47 11.49 9.91 14.87
C THR A 47 12.81 10.36 14.25
N ILE A 48 12.88 10.31 12.92
CA ILE A 48 14.04 10.76 12.14
C ILE A 48 13.64 12.00 11.34
N ASN A 49 14.42 13.07 11.45
CA ASN A 49 14.21 14.28 10.65
C ASN A 49 14.96 14.17 9.31
N SER A 50 14.26 14.45 8.20
CA SER A 50 14.86 14.58 6.88
C SER A 50 15.11 16.06 6.57
N THR A 51 16.38 16.46 6.54
CA THR A 51 16.78 17.82 6.16
C THR A 51 16.43 18.13 4.71
N ARG A 52 16.46 17.13 3.82
CA ARG A 52 16.06 17.26 2.41
C ARG A 52 14.57 17.53 2.24
N LEU A 53 13.73 16.88 3.05
CA LEU A 53 12.27 17.04 2.98
C LEU A 53 11.75 18.15 3.92
N GLY A 54 12.61 18.69 4.79
CA GLY A 54 12.22 19.68 5.80
C GLY A 54 11.21 19.16 6.82
N ARG A 55 11.11 17.83 7.00
CA ARG A 55 10.11 17.19 7.87
C ARG A 55 10.60 15.85 8.40
N ASN A 56 9.90 15.32 9.41
CA ASN A 56 10.13 13.96 9.90
C ASN A 56 9.72 12.92 8.85
N LEU A 57 10.43 11.78 8.85
CA LEU A 57 10.03 10.60 8.09
C LEU A 57 8.66 10.11 8.56
N TYR A 58 7.86 9.59 7.64
CA TYR A 58 6.56 9.02 7.98
C TYR A 58 6.75 7.76 8.83
N LYS A 59 5.98 7.65 9.91
CA LYS A 59 5.93 6.44 10.73
C LYS A 59 5.02 5.42 10.05
N ILE A 60 5.42 4.15 10.13
CA ILE A 60 4.64 3.02 9.60
C ILE A 60 4.47 2.03 10.75
N ASN A 61 3.27 1.50 10.91
CA ASN A 61 2.98 0.44 11.86
C ASN A 61 2.83 -0.90 11.13
N TRP A 62 3.87 -1.71 11.10
CA TRP A 62 3.82 -3.03 10.46
C TRP A 62 3.24 -4.14 11.34
N GLY A 63 2.72 -3.81 12.53
CA GLY A 63 2.12 -4.77 13.46
C GLY A 63 0.71 -5.22 13.08
N THR A 64 0.15 -6.16 13.83
CA THR A 64 -1.16 -6.79 13.55
C THR A 64 -2.36 -5.84 13.67
N ASN A 65 -2.20 -4.73 14.40
CA ASN A 65 -3.20 -3.67 14.53
C ASN A 65 -2.78 -2.39 13.77
N GLY A 66 -1.84 -2.53 12.84
CA GLY A 66 -1.18 -1.42 12.18
C GLY A 66 -1.76 -1.05 10.82
N ASP A 67 -0.87 -0.79 9.87
CA ASP A 67 -1.21 -0.42 8.51
C ASP A 67 -1.48 -1.67 7.66
N PHE A 68 -2.35 -1.51 6.67
CA PHE A 68 -2.64 -2.56 5.71
C PHE A 68 -1.48 -2.77 4.73
N HIS A 69 -1.52 -3.90 4.03
CA HIS A 69 -0.40 -4.46 3.26
C HIS A 69 0.82 -4.84 4.12
N GLY A 70 0.78 -4.54 5.43
CA GLY A 70 1.68 -5.06 6.45
C GLY A 70 0.99 -6.07 7.37
N GLY A 71 1.23 -5.95 8.68
CA GLY A 71 0.75 -6.91 9.66
C GLY A 71 -0.76 -6.89 9.90
N ARG A 72 -1.46 -5.78 9.59
CA ARG A 72 -2.91 -5.69 9.81
C ARG A 72 -3.63 -6.71 8.94
N GLN A 73 -4.53 -7.47 9.57
CA GLN A 73 -5.36 -8.44 8.86
C GLN A 73 -6.18 -7.72 7.79
N ARG A 74 -6.16 -8.24 6.56
CA ARG A 74 -7.06 -7.74 5.52
C ARG A 74 -8.52 -7.85 5.99
N ILE A 75 -9.32 -6.88 5.59
CA ILE A 75 -10.74 -6.86 5.88
C ILE A 75 -11.43 -7.26 4.58
N ASP A 76 -11.94 -8.49 4.57
CA ASP A 76 -12.51 -9.11 3.38
C ASP A 76 -13.49 -10.20 3.81
N ASN A 77 -14.70 -9.78 4.17
CA ASN A 77 -15.80 -10.65 4.60
C ASN A 77 -16.64 -11.14 3.42
N GLY A 78 -16.17 -11.01 2.16
CA GLY A 78 -16.95 -11.40 0.98
C GLY A 78 -18.29 -10.66 0.81
N GLY A 79 -18.48 -9.57 1.56
CA GLY A 79 -19.63 -8.65 1.46
C GLY A 79 -19.16 -7.27 1.03
N ASP A 80 -20.05 -6.53 0.37
CA ASP A 80 -19.84 -5.14 -0.03
C ASP A 80 -19.50 -4.29 1.21
N PHE A 81 -18.30 -3.71 1.26
CA PHE A 81 -17.80 -2.90 2.37
C PHE A 81 -18.06 -1.40 2.20
N SER A 82 -19.03 -1.03 1.34
CA SER A 82 -19.45 0.36 1.17
C SER A 82 -19.85 1.07 2.49
N GLU A 83 -20.11 0.32 3.58
CA GLU A 83 -20.55 0.83 4.87
C GLU A 83 -19.44 0.99 5.94
N THR A 84 -18.26 0.37 5.81
CA THR A 84 -17.18 0.50 6.82
C THR A 84 -16.08 1.48 6.42
N GLY A 85 -16.19 2.12 5.26
CA GLY A 85 -15.22 3.11 4.79
C GLY A 85 -13.88 2.53 4.30
N GLU A 86 -13.78 1.21 4.14
CA GLU A 86 -12.59 0.49 3.68
C GLU A 86 -12.89 -0.10 2.28
N TRP A 87 -12.41 0.57 1.23
CA TRP A 87 -12.89 0.37 -0.14
C TRP A 87 -11.94 -0.51 -0.98
N GLY A 88 -12.46 -1.61 -1.53
CA GLY A 88 -11.89 -2.25 -2.72
C GLY A 88 -11.67 -3.75 -2.66
N ASP A 89 -12.36 -4.50 -3.51
CA ASP A 89 -12.15 -5.93 -3.70
C ASP A 89 -10.75 -6.20 -4.26
N LEU A 90 -10.06 -7.20 -3.72
CA LEU A 90 -8.80 -7.66 -4.31
C LEU A 90 -9.04 -8.23 -5.72
N ILE A 91 -8.10 -8.00 -6.64
CA ILE A 91 -8.07 -8.68 -7.94
C ILE A 91 -6.90 -9.65 -8.03
N GLU A 92 -6.86 -10.44 -9.10
CA GLU A 92 -5.75 -11.34 -9.39
C GLU A 92 -4.40 -10.60 -9.34
N PRO A 93 -3.34 -11.20 -8.74
CA PRO A 93 -3.22 -12.57 -8.26
C PRO A 93 -3.68 -12.81 -6.82
N TYR A 94 -4.24 -11.81 -6.15
CA TYR A 94 -4.58 -11.87 -4.72
C TYR A 94 -5.97 -12.49 -4.47
N LYS A 95 -6.83 -12.48 -5.50
CA LYS A 95 -8.13 -13.16 -5.55
C LYS A 95 -8.05 -14.30 -6.55
N VAL A 96 -7.98 -15.55 -6.10
CA VAL A 96 -7.86 -16.74 -6.97
C VAL A 96 -9.21 -17.47 -7.00
N SER A 97 -9.86 -17.56 -8.17
CA SER A 97 -11.08 -18.34 -8.40
C SER A 97 -12.20 -18.18 -7.34
N GLY A 98 -12.44 -16.95 -6.88
CA GLY A 98 -13.52 -16.65 -5.91
C GLY A 98 -13.20 -17.09 -4.48
N SER A 99 -11.96 -17.46 -4.17
CA SER A 99 -11.48 -17.76 -2.83
C SER A 99 -10.14 -17.06 -2.58
N TYR A 100 -9.90 -16.71 -1.31
CA TYR A 100 -8.65 -16.07 -0.93
C TYR A 100 -7.73 -17.13 -0.30
N PRO A 101 -6.67 -17.58 -1.00
CA PRO A 101 -5.83 -18.68 -0.52
C PRO A 101 -5.11 -18.42 0.81
N ARG A 102 -5.06 -17.17 1.30
CA ARG A 102 -4.44 -16.82 2.60
C ARG A 102 -5.38 -15.98 3.43
N ALA A 103 -5.24 -15.95 4.76
CA ALA A 103 -6.05 -15.09 5.63
C ALA A 103 -5.57 -13.63 5.64
N ASN A 104 -4.29 -13.39 5.37
CA ASN A 104 -3.69 -12.07 5.23
C ASN A 104 -2.64 -12.07 4.11
N TYR A 105 -2.49 -10.95 3.41
CA TYR A 105 -1.43 -10.75 2.41
C TYR A 105 -0.54 -9.58 2.83
N VAL A 106 0.77 -9.81 2.79
CA VAL A 106 1.79 -8.79 2.99
C VAL A 106 2.37 -8.41 1.64
N LEU A 107 2.60 -7.12 1.41
CA LEU A 107 3.38 -6.61 0.28
C LEU A 107 4.74 -6.11 0.77
N SER A 108 5.74 -6.18 -0.09
CA SER A 108 7.00 -5.47 0.12
C SER A 108 6.81 -3.98 -0.16
N CYS A 109 7.56 -3.12 0.53
CA CYS A 109 7.59 -1.70 0.24
C CYS A 109 7.94 -1.43 -1.24
N THR A 110 8.83 -2.24 -1.82
CA THR A 110 9.31 -2.11 -3.20
C THR A 110 8.37 -2.68 -4.26
N ASP A 111 7.28 -3.35 -3.86
CA ASP A 111 6.23 -3.71 -4.81
C ASP A 111 5.55 -2.45 -5.33
N CYS A 112 5.48 -1.43 -4.47
CA CYS A 112 4.78 -0.17 -4.70
C CYS A 112 5.74 0.99 -4.94
N HIS A 113 6.84 1.03 -4.19
CA HIS A 113 7.81 2.12 -4.20
C HIS A 113 9.06 1.76 -5.01
N GLU A 114 9.63 2.76 -5.65
CA GLU A 114 10.94 2.71 -6.30
C GLU A 114 11.85 3.75 -5.65
N PRO A 115 12.51 3.37 -4.54
CA PRO A 115 13.44 4.25 -3.86
C PRO A 115 14.50 4.77 -4.82
N HIS A 116 14.73 6.08 -4.83
CA HIS A 116 15.73 6.77 -5.67
C HIS A 116 15.51 6.73 -7.19
N GLY A 117 14.65 5.87 -7.73
CA GLY A 117 14.38 5.76 -9.18
C GLY A 117 13.09 6.43 -9.63
N SER A 118 12.11 6.59 -8.74
CA SER A 118 10.83 7.21 -9.11
C SER A 118 10.92 8.73 -9.24
N GLN A 119 10.23 9.25 -10.26
CA GLN A 119 9.98 10.68 -10.46
C GLN A 119 8.70 11.17 -9.74
N ASN A 120 7.95 10.27 -9.10
CA ASN A 120 6.78 10.60 -8.31
C ASN A 120 7.20 11.09 -6.92
N GLU A 121 6.48 12.06 -6.37
CA GLU A 121 6.80 12.67 -5.07
C GLU A 121 6.67 11.70 -3.87
N PHE A 122 5.88 10.63 -4.02
CA PHE A 122 5.74 9.52 -3.06
C PHE A 122 6.60 8.31 -3.42
N LEU A 123 7.51 8.48 -4.38
CA LEU A 123 8.40 7.44 -4.89
C LEU A 123 7.65 6.21 -5.44
N LEU A 124 6.41 6.37 -5.90
CA LEU A 124 5.63 5.26 -6.44
C LEU A 124 6.17 4.79 -7.79
N ARG A 125 6.13 3.47 -8.01
CA ARG A 125 6.44 2.83 -9.29
C ARG A 125 5.39 3.21 -10.35
N ARG A 126 5.83 3.31 -11.60
CA ARG A 126 4.96 3.47 -12.77
C ARG A 126 4.26 2.19 -13.20
N THR A 127 4.74 1.05 -12.72
CA THR A 127 4.20 -0.28 -13.04
C THR A 127 3.96 -1.02 -11.74
N LEU A 128 2.78 -1.63 -11.64
CA LEU A 128 2.35 -2.44 -10.52
C LEU A 128 1.41 -3.51 -11.04
N ASN A 129 1.53 -4.73 -10.51
CA ASN A 129 0.62 -5.84 -10.77
C ASN A 129 0.29 -6.06 -12.26
N GLY A 130 1.32 -6.05 -13.10
CA GLY A 130 1.23 -6.33 -14.53
C GLY A 130 0.66 -5.20 -15.37
N VAL A 131 0.33 -4.06 -14.77
CA VAL A 131 -0.20 -2.88 -15.48
C VAL A 131 0.70 -1.66 -15.32
N GLN A 132 0.74 -0.84 -16.35
CA GLN A 132 1.32 0.50 -16.26
C GLN A 132 0.25 1.46 -15.74
N LYS A 133 0.61 2.22 -14.69
CA LYS A 133 -0.19 3.28 -14.09
C LYS A 133 0.70 4.52 -14.01
N ASP A 134 0.48 5.46 -14.91
CA ASP A 134 1.23 6.72 -14.86
C ASP A 134 0.83 7.49 -13.59
N VAL A 135 1.78 7.67 -12.67
CA VAL A 135 1.54 8.35 -11.38
C VAL A 135 1.64 9.88 -11.52
N ILE A 136 1.41 10.41 -12.72
CA ILE A 136 1.55 11.84 -13.00
C ILE A 136 0.17 12.47 -13.11
N SER A 137 -0.34 12.98 -11.99
CA SER A 137 -0.98 14.29 -12.03
C SER A 137 -0.95 14.88 -10.62
N GLY A 138 -0.52 16.13 -10.50
CA GLY A 138 -0.51 16.92 -9.25
C GLY A 138 -1.89 17.18 -8.63
N ASN A 139 -2.89 16.36 -8.96
CA ASN A 139 -4.26 16.42 -8.47
C ASN A 139 -4.60 15.23 -7.55
N GLY A 140 -3.62 14.43 -7.15
CA GLY A 140 -3.74 13.52 -6.01
C GLY A 140 -4.69 12.34 -6.18
N LEU A 141 -4.95 11.88 -7.40
CA LEU A 141 -5.80 10.72 -7.65
C LEU A 141 -5.00 9.40 -7.54
N TRP A 142 -4.40 9.14 -6.36
CA TRP A 142 -3.71 7.88 -6.03
C TRP A 142 -4.62 6.67 -6.28
N TYR A 143 -5.94 6.80 -6.09
CA TYR A 143 -6.88 5.68 -6.24
C TYR A 143 -6.74 4.91 -7.58
N TYR A 144 -6.42 5.57 -8.70
CA TYR A 144 -6.20 4.88 -9.99
C TYR A 144 -5.01 3.94 -9.99
N TRP A 145 -4.00 4.25 -9.17
CA TRP A 145 -2.85 3.41 -8.93
C TRP A 145 -3.24 2.22 -8.03
N CYS A 146 -4.06 2.42 -7.00
CA CYS A 146 -4.60 1.33 -6.18
C CYS A 146 -5.44 0.36 -7.00
N GLN A 147 -6.11 0.84 -8.05
CA GLN A 147 -6.87 0.01 -8.99
C GLN A 147 -6.00 -0.99 -9.79
N ALA A 148 -4.67 -0.95 -9.67
CA ALA A 148 -3.82 -2.02 -10.18
C ALA A 148 -4.00 -3.34 -9.41
N CYS A 149 -4.39 -3.27 -8.12
CA CYS A 149 -4.58 -4.44 -7.25
C CYS A 149 -5.99 -4.55 -6.67
N HIS A 150 -6.79 -3.49 -6.75
CA HIS A 150 -8.15 -3.44 -6.22
C HIS A 150 -9.19 -3.10 -7.30
N SER A 151 -10.38 -3.69 -7.20
CA SER A 151 -11.58 -3.23 -7.90
C SER A 151 -12.32 -2.26 -6.99
N LEU A 152 -12.27 -0.97 -7.31
CA LEU A 152 -12.93 0.08 -6.55
C LEU A 152 -14.25 0.46 -7.24
N THR A 153 -15.39 0.10 -6.66
CA THR A 153 -16.72 0.55 -7.10
C THR A 153 -17.19 1.66 -6.16
N GLY A 154 -17.39 2.88 -6.67
CA GLY A 154 -17.98 3.96 -5.87
C GLY A 154 -17.02 4.83 -5.05
N HIS A 155 -15.72 4.88 -5.36
CA HIS A 155 -14.80 5.83 -4.73
C HIS A 155 -15.20 7.28 -5.07
N SER A 156 -15.83 7.99 -4.13
CA SER A 156 -16.12 9.41 -4.26
C SER A 156 -14.82 10.19 -4.19
N VAL A 157 -14.57 11.04 -5.19
CA VAL A 157 -13.50 12.04 -5.11
C VAL A 157 -13.73 12.90 -3.86
N PRO A 158 -12.67 13.34 -3.17
CA PRO A 158 -12.82 14.05 -1.92
C PRO A 158 -13.75 15.26 -2.06
N LEU A 159 -14.74 15.36 -1.16
CA LEU A 159 -15.77 16.40 -1.15
C LEU A 159 -15.20 17.80 -0.83
N SER A 160 -13.91 17.91 -0.49
CA SER A 160 -13.26 19.17 -0.13
C SER A 160 -11.76 19.15 -0.44
N PRO A 161 -11.15 20.29 -0.84
CA PRO A 161 -9.70 20.48 -0.92
C PRO A 161 -8.94 20.20 0.40
N THR A 162 -9.64 20.26 1.54
CA THR A 162 -9.07 19.99 2.88
C THR A 162 -9.11 18.52 3.27
N THR A 163 -9.97 17.72 2.63
CA THR A 163 -10.04 16.26 2.77
C THR A 163 -9.26 15.65 1.62
N ASN A 164 -7.99 16.01 1.46
CA ASN A 164 -7.20 15.40 0.40
C ASN A 164 -6.97 13.92 0.74
N CYS A 165 -6.77 13.08 -0.28
CA CYS A 165 -6.33 11.69 -0.15
C CYS A 165 -4.94 11.54 0.55
N PHE A 166 -4.46 12.62 1.19
CA PHE A 166 -3.08 12.86 1.60
C PHE A 166 -2.92 13.27 3.07
N GLN A 167 -3.98 13.31 3.88
CA GLN A 167 -3.81 13.54 5.32
C GLN A 167 -3.01 12.39 5.96
N GLY A 168 -1.69 12.56 6.01
CA GLY A 168 -0.75 11.68 6.72
C GLY A 168 0.10 10.75 5.84
N GLY A 169 0.02 10.80 4.50
CA GLY A 169 0.75 9.85 3.65
C GLY A 169 0.36 8.38 3.89
N ALA A 170 -0.81 8.16 4.49
CA ALA A 170 -1.28 6.84 4.86
C ALA A 170 -1.76 6.09 3.62
N CYS A 171 -1.29 4.85 3.46
CA CYS A 171 -1.83 3.93 2.47
C CYS A 171 -3.29 3.56 2.77
N HIS A 172 -3.80 3.86 3.99
CA HIS A 172 -5.14 4.41 4.28
C HIS A 172 -5.44 4.67 5.78
N ARG A 173 -6.24 5.71 6.07
CA ARG A 173 -7.24 5.78 7.15
C ARG A 173 -8.35 6.73 6.71
N HIS A 174 -9.60 6.26 6.65
CA HIS A 174 -10.78 7.10 6.55
C HIS A 174 -11.44 7.20 7.93
N CYS A 175 -11.68 8.42 8.40
CA CYS A 175 -12.52 8.68 9.56
C CYS A 175 -13.82 9.29 9.04
N ASP A 176 -14.96 8.63 9.22
CA ASP A 176 -16.25 9.30 9.11
C ASP A 176 -16.61 9.95 10.45
N GLY A 177 -16.85 11.26 10.41
CA GLY A 177 -17.34 12.05 11.55
C GLY A 177 -16.30 12.86 12.32
N THR A 178 -16.79 13.64 13.29
CA THR A 178 -16.11 14.66 14.12
C THR A 178 -14.91 14.18 14.95
N ALA A 179 -14.41 12.96 14.72
CA ALA A 179 -13.28 12.36 15.40
C ALA A 179 -11.93 12.58 14.71
N CYS A 180 -11.85 13.39 13.64
CA CYS A 180 -10.58 13.96 13.19
C CYS A 180 -10.17 15.11 14.12
N SER A 181 -9.91 14.81 15.40
CA SER A 181 -8.99 15.66 16.13
C SER A 181 -7.64 15.50 15.46
N SER A 182 -7.13 16.61 14.95
CA SER A 182 -5.80 16.84 14.41
C SER A 182 -4.67 16.54 15.42
N ASN A 183 -4.66 15.36 16.02
CA ASN A 183 -3.73 14.98 17.07
C ASN A 183 -2.94 13.77 16.61
N ASN A 184 -2.08 14.02 15.63
CA ASN A 184 -0.70 13.55 15.62
C ASN A 184 0.15 14.52 14.77
N LEU A 185 0.01 15.81 15.09
CA LEU A 185 1.10 16.77 14.92
C LEU A 185 2.00 16.61 16.15
N PHE A 186 2.87 15.59 16.18
CA PHE A 186 4.16 15.59 16.91
C PHE A 186 5.04 14.44 16.37
#